data_AF-A0A0M9WAV8-F1
#
_entry.id   AF-A0A0M9WAV8-F1
#
_cell.length_a   1.000
_cell.length_b   1.000
_cell.length_c   1.000
_cell.angle_alpha   90.00
_cell.angle_beta   90.00
_cell.angle_gamma   90.00
#
_symmetry.space_group_name_H-M   'P 1'
#
loop_
_entity.id
_entity.type
_entity.pdbx_description
1 polymer ?
#
loop_
_entity_poly.entity_id
_entity_poly.type
_entity_poly.pdbx_seq_one_letter_code
_entity_poly.pdbx_strand_id
1 'polypeptide(L)'
;MLAETKSIWKLLAIKVLKKEFIIENDMVESTKSKKCVLLIANKKRHLFLLELHVCFQTETCVYFVIEYLSRKLPLAVDHWLLILVPL
;
A
#
# COMPACT_ATOMS: atom_id res chain seq x y z
N MET A 1 -6.68 -5.38 6.26
CA MET A 1 -6.95 -4.78 7.58
C MET A 1 -7.24 -3.29 7.35
N LEU A 2 -8.35 -2.77 7.86
CA LEU A 2 -8.59 -1.32 7.94
C LEU A 2 -8.23 -0.85 9.35
N ALA A 3 -7.57 0.30 9.46
CA ALA A 3 -7.19 0.90 10.73
C ALA A 3 -7.66 2.35 10.78
N GLU A 4 -8.13 2.78 11.94
CA GLU A 4 -8.65 4.13 12.17
C GLU A 4 -7.74 4.85 13.17
N THR A 5 -7.31 6.07 12.83
CA THR A 5 -6.46 6.89 13.68
C THR A 5 -7.33 7.82 14.53
N LYS A 6 -7.21 7.75 15.87
CA LYS A 6 -8.06 8.48 16.83
C LYS A 6 -8.02 10.01 16.77
N SER A 7 -7.06 10.61 16.05
CA SER A 7 -6.87 12.08 15.98
C SER A 7 -7.26 12.72 14.66
N ILE A 8 -7.48 11.93 13.60
CA ILE A 8 -7.77 12.43 12.26
C ILE A 8 -8.83 11.50 11.68
N TRP A 9 -9.99 12.04 11.29
CA TRP A 9 -11.11 11.31 10.66
C TRP A 9 -10.77 10.81 9.24
N LYS A 10 -9.57 10.25 9.07
CA LYS A 10 -9.05 9.69 7.84
C LYS A 10 -8.95 8.18 8.01
N LEU A 11 -9.63 7.46 7.14
CA LEU A 11 -9.51 6.01 7.04
C LEU A 11 -8.15 5.67 6.45
N LEU A 12 -7.42 4.77 7.11
CA LEU A 12 -6.16 4.24 6.62
C LEU A 12 -6.33 2.74 6.36
N ALA A 13 -5.79 2.28 5.23
CA ALA A 13 -5.65 0.85 4.96
C ALA A 13 -4.24 0.41 5.34
N ILE A 14 -4.15 -0.69 6.08
CA ILE A 14 -2.87 -1.31 6.45
C ILE A 14 -2.74 -2.62 5.69
N LYS A 15 -1.72 -2.70 4.85
CA LYS A 15 -1.31 -3.92 4.17
C LYS A 15 -0.13 -4.53 4.90
N VAL A 16 -0.31 -5.76 5.36
CA VAL A 16 0.72 -6.56 6.04
C VAL A 16 1.20 -7.64 5.08
N LEU A 17 2.51 -7.74 4.88
CA LEU A 17 3.14 -8.80 4.11
C LEU A 17 4.15 -9.51 5.00
N LYS A 18 4.03 -10.83 5.13
CA LYS A 18 5.02 -11.63 5.85
C LYS A 18 6.30 -11.76 5.03
N LYS A 19 7.46 -11.65 5.66
CA LYS A 19 8.76 -11.77 4.98
C LYS A 19 9.00 -13.17 4.45
N GLU A 20 8.57 -14.22 5.17
CA GLU A 20 8.63 -15.61 4.70
C GLU A 20 7.99 -15.74 3.31
N PHE A 21 6.77 -15.22 3.15
CA PHE A 21 6.04 -15.24 1.89
C PHE A 21 6.73 -14.40 0.80
N ILE A 22 7.28 -13.23 1.15
CA ILE A 22 8.01 -12.39 0.18
C ILE A 22 9.25 -13.13 -0.36
N ILE A 23 9.99 -13.82 0.51
CA ILE A 23 11.22 -14.53 0.16
C ILE A 23 10.89 -15.79 -0.64
N GLU A 24 9.94 -16.61 -0.17
CA GLU A 24 9.52 -17.84 -0.83
C GLU A 24 9.01 -17.64 -2.25
N ASN A 25 8.45 -16.45 -2.54
CA ASN A 25 7.92 -16.12 -3.87
C ASN A 25 8.86 -15.22 -4.69
N ASP A 26 10.11 -14.98 -4.25
CA ASP A 26 11.08 -14.09 -4.90
C ASP A 26 10.55 -12.65 -5.16
N MET A 27 9.68 -12.17 -4.26
CA MET A 27 8.97 -10.90 -4.40
C MET A 27 9.70 -9.73 -3.73
N VAL A 28 10.96 -9.89 -3.33
CA VAL A 28 11.73 -8.89 -2.58
C VAL A 28 11.88 -7.60 -3.39
N GLU A 29 12.28 -7.72 -4.65
CA GLU A 29 12.54 -6.56 -5.51
C GLU A 29 11.24 -5.93 -6.01
N SER A 30 10.21 -6.73 -6.28
CA SER A 30 8.86 -6.23 -6.52
C SER A 30 8.34 -5.40 -5.34
N THR A 31 8.58 -5.85 -4.11
CA THR A 31 8.12 -5.15 -2.89
C THR A 31 8.87 -3.83 -2.70
N LYS A 32 10.18 -3.79 -2.94
CA LYS A 32 10.96 -2.53 -2.93
C LYS A 32 10.51 -1.57 -4.04
N SER A 33 10.28 -2.08 -5.25
CA SER A 33 9.81 -1.28 -6.38
C SER A 33 8.43 -0.67 -6.09
N LYS A 34 7.49 -1.44 -5.53
CA LYS A 34 6.19 -0.94 -5.06
C LYS A 34 6.34 0.21 -4.06
N LYS A 35 7.25 0.10 -3.10
CA LYS A 35 7.55 1.19 -2.16
C LYS A 35 8.04 2.44 -2.88
N CYS A 36 8.98 2.31 -3.82
CA CYS A 36 9.49 3.43 -4.60
C CYS A 36 8.40 4.12 -5.43
N VAL A 37 7.57 3.34 -6.14
CA VAL A 37 6.45 3.87 -6.93
C VAL A 37 5.46 4.63 -6.06
N LEU A 38 5.09 4.09 -4.89
CA LEU A 38 4.21 4.77 -3.95
C LEU A 38 4.82 6.07 -3.39
N LEU A 39 6.12 6.07 -3.08
CA LEU A 39 6.82 7.29 -2.63
C LEU A 39 6.88 8.37 -3.73
N ILE A 40 7.04 7.97 -4.99
CA ILE A 40 7.00 8.91 -6.12
C ILE A 40 5.58 9.43 -6.35
N ALA A 41 4.58 8.56 -6.24
CA ALA A 41 3.16 8.92 -6.34
C ALA A 41 2.78 9.95 -5.25
N ASN A 42 3.29 9.81 -4.02
CA ASN A 42 3.11 10.80 -2.96
C ASN A 42 3.58 12.19 -3.34
N LYS A 43 4.70 12.31 -4.07
CA LYS A 43 5.22 13.63 -4.49
C LYS A 43 4.27 14.35 -5.44
N LYS A 44 3.51 13.61 -6.24
CA LYS A 44 2.54 14.17 -7.20
C LYS A 44 1.16 14.43 -6.59
N ARG A 45 0.86 13.91 -5.39
CA ARG A 45 -0.44 14.04 -4.67
C ARG A 45 -1.65 14.03 -5.60
N HIS A 46 -1.72 13.01 -6.47
CA HIS A 46 -2.80 12.92 -7.43
C HIS A 46 -4.07 12.35 -6.76
N LEU A 47 -5.23 12.95 -7.04
CA LEU A 47 -6.53 12.60 -6.45
C LEU A 47 -6.98 11.12 -6.61
N PHE A 48 -6.30 10.34 -7.46
CA PHE A 48 -6.60 8.93 -7.73
C PHE A 48 -5.47 7.96 -7.36
N LEU A 49 -4.32 8.45 -6.90
CA LEU A 49 -3.20 7.61 -6.49
C LEU A 49 -3.26 7.41 -4.98
N LEU A 50 -3.07 6.16 -4.54
CA LEU A 50 -2.94 5.83 -3.13
C LEU A 50 -1.69 6.48 -2.56
N GLU A 51 -1.85 7.28 -1.50
CA GLU A 51 -0.74 7.93 -0.82
C GLU A 51 -0.20 7.00 0.29
N LEU A 52 1.11 6.69 0.25
CA LEU A 52 1.78 5.92 1.29
C LEU A 52 2.09 6.83 2.48
N HIS A 53 1.35 6.68 3.57
CA HIS A 53 1.54 7.51 4.75
C HIS A 53 2.81 7.11 5.50
N VAL A 54 2.94 5.83 5.80
CA VAL A 54 4.05 5.26 6.58
C VAL A 54 4.35 3.86 6.08
N CYS A 55 5.63 3.50 6.04
CA CYS A 55 6.08 2.13 5.80
C CYS A 55 7.09 1.75 6.88
N PHE A 56 6.82 0.65 7.58
CA PHE A 56 7.70 0.12 8.61
C PHE A 56 7.78 -1.39 8.49
N GLN A 57 8.79 -1.98 9.12
CA GLN A 57 8.94 -3.43 9.17
C GLN A 57 9.28 -3.86 10.59
N THR A 58 8.88 -5.08 10.88
CA THR A 58 9.26 -5.84 12.08
C THR A 58 10.20 -6.96 11.65
N GLU A 59 10.62 -7.81 12.58
CA GLU A 59 11.47 -8.96 12.24
C GLU A 59 10.81 -9.88 11.19
N THR A 60 9.50 -10.11 11.30
CA THR A 60 8.76 -11.10 10.49
C THR A 60 7.88 -10.51 9.40
N CYS A 61 7.47 -9.24 9.51
CA CYS A 61 6.49 -8.63 8.61
C CYS A 61 6.88 -7.23 8.13
N VAL A 62 6.44 -6.87 6.93
CA VAL A 62 6.50 -5.52 6.37
C VAL A 62 5.08 -4.93 6.35
N TYR A 63 4.95 -3.69 6.79
CA TYR A 63 3.69 -2.96 6.92
C TYR A 63 3.69 -1.74 5.99
N PHE A 64 2.62 -1.61 5.21
CA PHE A 64 2.34 -0.45 4.37
C PHE A 64 1.05 0.20 4.88
N VAL A 65 1.17 1.43 5.37
CA VAL A 65 0.04 2.25 5.79
C VAL A 65 -0.27 3.22 4.65
N ILE A 66 -1.42 3.04 4.02
CA ILE A 66 -1.85 3.83 2.85
C ILE A 66 -3.16 4.55 3.18
N GLU A 67 -3.35 5.76 2.64
CA GLU A 67 -4.61 6.48 2.81
C GLU A 67 -5.75 5.76 2.07
N TYR A 68 -6.83 5.43 2.79
CA TYR A 68 -8.00 4.79 2.19
C TYR A 68 -8.92 5.86 1.61
N LEU A 69 -8.90 5.99 0.28
CA LEU A 69 -9.84 6.86 -0.42
C LEU A 69 -11.23 6.21 -0.43
N SER A 70 -12.05 6.51 0.57
CA SER A 70 -13.48 6.18 0.60
C SER A 70 -14.30 7.07 -0.35
N ARG A 71 -13.77 7.38 -1.55
CA ARG A 71 -14.53 8.08 -2.58
C ARG A 71 -15.22 7.01 -3.41
N LYS A 72 -16.38 6.56 -2.94
CA LYS A 72 -17.43 5.77 -3.61
C LYS A 72 -17.14 5.48 -5.09
N LEU A 73 -16.23 4.54 -5.34
CA LEU A 73 -15.98 3.96 -6.65
C LEU A 73 -16.22 2.45 -6.48
N PRO A 74 -17.21 1.88 -7.19
CA PRO A 74 -17.62 0.51 -6.95
C PRO A 74 -16.54 -0.46 -7.44
N LEU A 75 -16.32 -1.53 -6.67
CA LEU A 75 -15.85 -2.83 -7.18
C LEU A 75 -14.37 -3.04 -7.54
N ALA A 76 -13.43 -2.14 -7.19
CA ALA A 76 -12.02 -2.36 -7.56
C ALA A 76 -11.07 -2.77 -6.40
N VAL A 77 -11.54 -2.90 -5.15
CA VAL A 77 -10.62 -3.14 -4.01
C VAL A 77 -9.95 -4.51 -3.99
N ASP A 78 -10.44 -5.49 -4.76
CA ASP A 78 -9.82 -6.81 -4.91
C ASP A 78 -8.91 -6.92 -6.16
N HIS A 79 -8.82 -5.86 -6.98
CA HIS A 79 -8.09 -5.87 -8.26
C HIS A 79 -6.99 -4.80 -8.40
N TRP A 80 -6.60 -4.11 -7.31
CA TRP A 80 -5.46 -3.17 -7.29
C TRP A 80 -4.08 -3.83 -7.52
N LEU A 81 -4.03 -5.15 -7.78
CA LEU A 81 -2.88 -5.82 -8.37
C LEU A 81 -2.69 -5.52 -9.87
N LEU A 82 -3.68 -4.96 -10.58
CA LEU A 82 -3.59 -4.73 -12.03
C LEU A 82 -3.07 -3.35 -12.46
N ILE A 83 -2.85 -2.39 -11.57
CA ILE A 83 -2.29 -1.07 -11.97
C ILE A 83 -0.75 -1.01 -11.77
N LEU A 84 -0.11 -2.15 -11.50
CA LEU A 84 1.35 -2.26 -11.33
C LEU A 84 2.03 -3.11 -12.40
N VAL A 85 1.33 -3.37 -13.51
CA VAL A 85 1.93 -3.86 -14.76
C VAL A 85 1.25 -3.05 -15.89
N PRO A 86 2.02 -2.19 -16.57
CA PRO A 86 2.55 -2.63 -17.87
C PRO A 86 4.06 -2.37 -18.00
N LEU A 87 4.74 -3.42 -18.49
CA LEU A 87 6.19 -3.67 -18.63
C LEU A 87 6.93 -4.13 -17.37
#